data_AF-A0A1G0BAN8-F1
#
_entry.id   AF-A0A1G0BAN8-F1
#
_cell.length_a   1.000
_cell.length_b   1.000
_cell.length_c   1.000
_cell.angle_alpha   90.00
_cell.angle_beta   90.00
_cell.angle_gamma   90.00
#
_symmetry.space_group_name_H-M   'P 1'
#
loop_
_entity.id
_entity.type
_entity.pdbx_description
1 polymer ?
#
loop_
_entity_poly.entity_id
_entity_poly.type
_entity_poly.pdbx_seq_one_letter_code
_entity_poly.pdbx_strand_id
1 'polypeptide(L)'
;MLIYSFFAIGIGAALGAWARWGLGLWLNPSLPELPLGTLSANLVGGYLIGLAIAFFLQHPSISPEWRLFIITGFLGGLTTFSTFSAETVTLLLRGQYAWGVGIIVAHLGGSLLMTVMGIQTVKWLQGAQ
;
A
#
# COMPACT_ATOMS: atom_id res chain seq x y z
N MET A 1 19.62 -18.86 -3.81
CA MET A 1 19.02 -17.85 -2.91
C MET A 1 18.83 -16.50 -3.60
N LEU A 2 19.91 -15.80 -3.99
CA LEU A 2 19.80 -14.45 -4.59
C LEU A 2 18.95 -14.40 -5.88
N ILE A 3 19.05 -15.40 -6.75
CA ILE A 3 18.26 -15.42 -8.00
C ILE A 3 16.76 -15.56 -7.74
N TYR A 4 16.35 -16.39 -6.78
CA TYR A 4 14.93 -16.54 -6.43
C TYR A 4 14.39 -15.28 -5.77
N SER A 5 15.18 -14.63 -4.91
CA SER A 5 14.84 -13.33 -4.31
C SER A 5 14.64 -12.25 -5.38
N PHE A 6 15.51 -12.19 -6.38
CA PHE A 6 15.40 -11.24 -7.48
C PHE A 6 14.07 -11.40 -8.24
N PHE A 7 13.72 -12.63 -8.64
CA PHE A 7 12.46 -12.89 -9.33
C PHE A 7 11.24 -12.67 -8.43
N ALA A 8 11.31 -13.05 -7.16
CA ALA A 8 10.24 -12.82 -6.19
C ALA A 8 9.90 -11.33 -6.07
N ILE A 9 10.91 -10.48 -5.87
CA ILE A 9 10.71 -9.02 -5.78
C ILE A 9 10.21 -8.47 -7.11
N GLY A 10 10.87 -8.83 -8.22
CA GLY A 10 10.57 -8.27 -9.54
C GLY A 10 9.15 -8.58 -10.03
N ILE A 11 8.72 -9.83 -9.90
CA ILE A 11 7.36 -10.24 -10.30
C ILE A 11 6.33 -9.59 -9.38
N GLY A 12 6.55 -9.60 -8.06
CA GLY A 12 5.66 -8.94 -7.12
C GLY A 12 5.51 -7.45 -7.46
N ALA A 13 6.62 -6.75 -7.66
CA ALA A 13 6.63 -5.32 -7.96
C ALA A 13 5.89 -4.99 -9.26
N ALA A 14 6.09 -5.78 -10.32
CA ALA A 14 5.37 -5.61 -11.59
C ALA A 14 3.85 -5.73 -11.39
N LEU A 15 3.40 -6.78 -10.69
CA LEU A 15 1.98 -7.00 -10.40
C LEU A 15 1.39 -5.86 -9.55
N GLY A 16 2.12 -5.41 -8.52
CA GLY A 16 1.70 -4.28 -7.68
C GLY A 16 1.57 -3.00 -8.49
N ALA A 17 2.55 -2.70 -9.34
CA ALA A 17 2.53 -1.52 -10.20
C ALA A 17 1.38 -1.55 -11.21
N TRP A 18 1.08 -2.71 -11.82
CA TRP A 18 -0.05 -2.87 -12.73
C TRP A 18 -1.39 -2.71 -12.00
N ALA A 19 -1.54 -3.28 -10.81
CA ALA A 19 -2.74 -3.12 -10.00
C ALA A 19 -2.96 -1.64 -9.64
N ARG A 20 -1.91 -0.94 -9.18
CA ARG A 20 -1.98 0.51 -8.91
C ARG A 20 -2.32 1.30 -10.16
N TRP A 21 -1.72 0.98 -11.30
CA TRP A 21 -2.02 1.65 -12.56
C TRP A 21 -3.49 1.47 -12.95
N GLY A 22 -4.03 0.26 -12.84
CA GLY A 22 -5.44 -0.02 -13.07
C GLY A 22 -6.37 0.76 -12.13
N LEU A 23 -6.06 0.81 -10.83
CA LEU A 23 -6.77 1.64 -9.85
C LEU A 23 -6.73 3.12 -10.23
N GLY A 24 -5.57 3.60 -10.67
CA GLY A 24 -5.38 4.98 -11.14
C GLY A 24 -6.25 5.31 -12.34
N LEU A 25 -6.31 4.43 -13.35
CA LEU A 25 -7.17 4.62 -14.52
C LEU A 25 -8.65 4.64 -14.16
N TRP A 26 -9.06 3.79 -13.22
CA TRP A 26 -10.46 3.64 -12.87
C TRP A 26 -10.98 4.75 -11.95
N LEU A 27 -10.21 5.10 -10.91
CA LEU A 27 -10.73 5.87 -9.78
C LEU A 27 -10.15 7.30 -9.68
N ASN A 28 -8.95 7.58 -10.20
CA ASN A 28 -8.37 8.93 -10.10
C ASN A 28 -9.21 10.00 -10.83
N PRO A 29 -9.86 9.73 -11.98
CA PRO A 29 -10.65 10.76 -12.66
C PRO A 29 -11.89 11.23 -11.89
N SER A 30 -12.37 10.45 -10.91
CA SER A 30 -13.63 10.73 -10.21
C SER A 30 -13.56 11.96 -9.30
N LEU A 31 -12.39 12.24 -8.72
CA LEU A 31 -12.17 13.38 -7.83
C LEU A 31 -10.71 13.86 -7.97
N PRO A 32 -10.43 14.84 -8.85
CA PRO A 32 -9.07 15.27 -9.16
C PRO A 32 -8.27 15.78 -7.96
N GLU A 33 -8.94 16.37 -6.97
CA GLU A 33 -8.31 16.89 -5.76
C GLU A 33 -7.95 15.81 -4.72
N LEU A 34 -8.54 14.61 -4.86
CA LEU A 34 -8.22 13.46 -4.04
C LEU A 34 -8.24 12.20 -4.92
N PRO A 35 -7.13 11.92 -5.64
CA PRO A 35 -7.07 10.82 -6.60
C PRO A 35 -7.35 9.47 -5.92
N LEU A 36 -8.58 8.98 -6.06
CA LEU A 36 -9.10 7.87 -5.28
C LEU A 36 -8.41 6.54 -5.59
N GLY A 37 -7.83 6.38 -6.77
CA GLY A 37 -7.04 5.22 -7.15
C GLY A 37 -5.70 5.19 -6.43
N THR A 38 -4.99 6.32 -6.36
CA THR A 38 -3.75 6.46 -5.58
C THR A 38 -4.04 6.24 -4.10
N LEU A 39 -5.11 6.84 -3.56
CA LEU A 39 -5.54 6.64 -2.18
C LEU A 39 -5.88 5.17 -1.89
N SER A 40 -6.70 4.55 -2.73
CA SER A 40 -7.10 3.14 -2.56
C SER A 40 -5.89 2.20 -2.58
N ALA A 41 -4.95 2.41 -3.51
CA ALA A 41 -3.73 1.59 -3.59
C ALA A 41 -2.92 1.69 -2.29
N ASN A 42 -2.76 2.89 -1.73
CA ASN A 42 -2.04 3.10 -0.48
C ASN A 42 -2.78 2.54 0.75
N LEU A 43 -4.10 2.73 0.85
CA LEU A 43 -4.89 2.21 1.98
C LEU A 43 -4.98 0.68 1.98
N VAL A 44 -5.25 0.08 0.81
CA VAL A 44 -5.25 -1.38 0.66
C VAL A 44 -3.86 -1.93 0.95
N GLY A 45 -2.81 -1.30 0.41
CA GLY A 45 -1.44 -1.70 0.70
C GLY A 45 -1.09 -1.61 2.20
N GLY A 46 -1.54 -0.56 2.87
CA GLY A 46 -1.43 -0.38 4.32
C GLY A 46 -2.10 -1.50 5.11
N TYR A 47 -3.31 -1.91 4.72
CA TYR A 47 -4.00 -3.04 5.35
C TYR A 47 -3.27 -4.37 5.13
N LEU A 48 -2.90 -4.63 3.87
CA LEU A 48 -2.23 -5.88 3.49
C LEU A 48 -0.85 -6.02 4.12
N ILE A 49 -0.07 -4.93 4.28
CA ILE A 49 1.23 -5.03 4.98
C ILE A 49 1.05 -5.35 6.47
N GLY A 50 -0.03 -4.84 7.09
CA GLY A 50 -0.41 -5.20 8.45
C GLY A 50 -0.71 -6.69 8.60
N LEU A 51 -1.52 -7.24 7.70
CA LEU A 51 -1.79 -8.69 7.64
C LEU A 51 -0.49 -9.48 7.45
N ALA A 52 0.33 -9.10 6.46
CA ALA A 52 1.53 -9.83 6.08
C ALA A 52 2.56 -9.87 7.22
N ILE A 53 2.83 -8.74 7.88
CA ILE A 53 3.78 -8.69 9.00
C ILE A 53 3.30 -9.58 10.15
N ALA A 54 2.03 -9.46 10.55
CA ALA A 54 1.49 -10.27 11.65
C ALA A 54 1.51 -11.77 11.32
N PHE A 55 1.18 -12.15 10.08
CA PHE A 55 1.20 -13.54 9.63
C PHE A 55 2.61 -14.12 9.60
N PHE A 56 3.57 -13.43 8.96
CA PHE A 56 4.93 -13.93 8.79
C PHE A 56 5.75 -13.96 10.08
N LEU A 57 5.41 -13.14 11.09
CA LEU A 57 6.01 -13.23 12.42
C LEU A 57 5.73 -14.58 13.09
N GLN A 58 4.58 -15.19 12.79
CA GLN A 58 4.15 -16.45 13.40
C GLN A 58 4.54 -17.69 12.60
N HIS A 59 4.91 -17.49 11.33
CA HIS A 59 5.29 -18.56 10.42
C HIS A 59 6.75 -18.38 9.95
N PRO A 60 7.73 -18.44 10.88
CA PRO A 60 9.14 -18.21 10.54
C PRO A 60 9.73 -19.30 9.64
N SER A 61 9.06 -20.45 9.52
CA SER A 61 9.46 -21.55 8.63
C SER A 61 9.11 -21.32 7.15
N ILE A 62 8.27 -20.32 6.83
CA ILE A 62 7.96 -19.99 5.43
C ILE A 62 9.19 -19.39 4.76
N SER A 63 9.44 -19.80 3.50
CA SER A 63 10.57 -19.33 2.69
C SER A 63 10.65 -17.80 2.65
N PRO A 64 11.83 -17.18 2.86
CA PRO A 64 12.00 -15.73 2.84
C PRO A 64 11.54 -15.04 1.55
N GLU A 65 11.59 -15.75 0.42
CA GLU A 65 11.17 -15.28 -0.89
C GLU A 65 9.69 -14.90 -0.94
N TRP A 66 8.82 -15.55 -0.15
CA TRP A 66 7.42 -15.16 -0.06
C TRP A 66 7.24 -13.81 0.62
N ARG A 67 8.05 -13.53 1.65
CA ARG A 67 8.05 -12.21 2.31
C ARG A 67 8.56 -11.13 1.34
N LEU A 68 9.60 -11.44 0.57
CA LEU A 68 10.13 -10.54 -0.45
C LEU A 68 9.12 -10.30 -1.58
N PHE A 69 8.44 -11.34 -2.07
CA PHE A 69 7.41 -11.23 -3.10
C PHE A 69 6.25 -10.33 -2.64
N ILE A 70 5.72 -10.59 -1.43
CA ILE A 70 4.53 -9.88 -0.93
C ILE A 70 4.90 -8.47 -0.47
N ILE A 71 5.83 -8.34 0.46
CA ILE A 71 6.10 -7.06 1.15
C ILE A 71 6.94 -6.15 0.26
N THR A 72 8.12 -6.59 -0.15
CA THR A 72 9.06 -5.76 -0.91
C THR A 72 8.60 -5.59 -2.36
N GLY A 73 8.13 -6.66 -2.98
CA GLY A 73 7.65 -6.67 -4.36
C GLY A 73 6.26 -6.05 -4.48
N PHE A 74 5.22 -6.85 -4.25
CA PHE A 74 3.83 -6.48 -4.54
C PHE A 74 3.38 -5.23 -3.80
N LEU A 75 3.52 -5.18 -2.48
CA LEU A 75 3.09 -4.02 -1.70
C LEU A 75 3.98 -2.79 -1.97
N GLY A 76 5.27 -2.99 -2.22
CA GLY A 76 6.18 -1.95 -2.66
C GLY A 76 5.82 -1.35 -4.03
N GLY A 77 5.34 -2.17 -4.98
CA GLY A 77 4.88 -1.71 -6.29
C GLY A 77 3.46 -1.12 -6.29
N LEU A 78 2.58 -1.69 -5.46
CA LEU A 78 1.19 -1.26 -5.28
C LEU A 78 1.11 0.11 -4.61
N THR A 79 1.89 0.34 -3.56
CA THR A 79 1.88 1.61 -2.85
C THR A 79 2.81 2.63 -3.52
N THR A 80 2.58 3.92 -3.29
CA THR A 80 3.41 4.99 -3.86
C THR A 80 3.42 6.22 -2.96
N PHE A 81 4.62 6.64 -2.56
CA PHE A 81 4.83 7.92 -1.89
C PHE A 81 5.09 9.04 -2.90
N SER A 82 5.75 8.74 -4.03
CA SER A 82 6.11 9.75 -5.03
C SER A 82 4.88 10.34 -5.73
N THR A 83 3.89 9.52 -6.09
CA THR A 83 2.64 9.98 -6.69
C THR A 83 1.84 10.83 -5.70
N PHE A 84 1.65 10.35 -4.47
CA PHE A 84 1.03 11.09 -3.37
C PHE A 84 1.70 12.46 -3.15
N SER A 85 3.03 12.51 -3.15
CA SER A 85 3.79 13.75 -2.97
C SER A 85 3.54 14.73 -4.11
N ALA A 86 3.53 14.27 -5.36
CA ALA A 86 3.29 15.12 -6.52
C ALA A 86 1.86 15.68 -6.53
N GLU A 87 0.86 14.84 -6.23
CA GLU A 87 -0.55 15.23 -6.11
C GLU A 87 -0.74 16.29 -5.02
N THR A 88 -0.16 16.05 -3.83
CA THR A 88 -0.20 16.98 -2.70
C THR A 88 0.44 18.32 -3.04
N VAL A 89 1.68 18.31 -3.54
CA VAL A 89 2.40 19.55 -3.86
C VAL A 89 1.69 20.33 -4.96
N THR A 90 1.08 19.65 -5.94
CA THR A 90 0.28 20.30 -6.99
C THR A 90 -0.89 21.07 -6.41
N LEU A 91 -1.61 20.52 -5.42
CA LEU A 91 -2.71 21.22 -4.75
C LEU A 91 -2.21 22.44 -3.97
N LEU A 92 -1.11 22.30 -3.25
CA LEU A 92 -0.51 23.40 -2.48
C LEU A 92 -0.04 24.54 -3.38
N LEU A 93 0.60 24.23 -4.51
CA LEU A 93 1.02 25.22 -5.51
C LEU A 93 -0.15 25.93 -6.17
N ARG A 94 -1.31 25.28 -6.28
CA ARG A 94 -2.57 25.87 -6.78
C ARG A 94 -3.33 26.68 -5.70
N GLY A 95 -2.79 26.81 -4.49
CA GLY A 95 -3.45 27.49 -3.37
C GLY A 95 -4.61 26.70 -2.76
N GLN A 96 -4.79 25.43 -3.13
CA GLN A 96 -5.86 24.57 -2.63
C GLN A 96 -5.47 23.90 -1.31
N TYR A 97 -5.15 24.70 -0.29
CA TYR A 97 -4.57 24.22 0.96
C TYR A 97 -5.46 23.23 1.72
N ALA A 98 -6.78 23.45 1.72
CA ALA A 98 -7.72 22.52 2.37
C ALA A 98 -7.64 21.11 1.77
N TRP A 99 -7.62 21.00 0.43
CA TRP A 99 -7.43 19.73 -0.27
C TRP A 99 -6.03 19.16 -0.05
N GLY A 100 -4.99 20.00 -0.07
CA GLY A 100 -3.62 19.60 0.23
C GLY A 100 -3.45 18.99 1.62
N VAL A 101 -4.09 19.56 2.64
CA VAL A 101 -4.12 18.98 4.00
C VAL A 101 -4.98 17.71 4.02
N GLY A 102 -6.12 17.72 3.33
CA GLY A 102 -7.01 16.56 3.22
C GLY A 102 -6.33 15.32 2.67
N ILE A 103 -5.60 15.44 1.55
CA ILE A 103 -4.87 14.33 0.94
C ILE A 103 -3.74 13.82 1.85
N ILE A 104 -3.01 14.71 2.54
CA ILE A 104 -1.97 14.31 3.52
C ILE A 104 -2.58 13.48 4.64
N VAL A 105 -3.66 13.98 5.26
CA VAL A 105 -4.32 13.29 6.38
C VAL A 105 -4.93 11.96 5.93
N ALA A 106 -5.59 11.94 4.77
CA ALA A 106 -6.20 10.73 4.23
C ALA A 106 -5.15 9.64 3.96
N HIS A 107 -4.03 9.99 3.34
CA HIS A 107 -2.95 9.03 3.08
C HIS A 107 -2.23 8.61 4.34
N LEU A 108 -1.72 9.54 5.13
CA LEU A 108 -0.91 9.21 6.31
C LEU A 108 -1.76 8.55 7.40
N GLY A 109 -2.82 9.23 7.83
CA GLY A 109 -3.72 8.74 8.87
C GLY A 109 -4.42 7.47 8.45
N GLY A 110 -4.95 7.44 7.22
CA GLY A 110 -5.63 6.27 6.69
C GLY A 110 -4.71 5.06 6.55
N SER A 111 -3.49 5.21 6.01
CA SER A 111 -2.59 4.06 5.82
C SER A 111 -2.12 3.49 7.16
N LEU A 112 -1.79 4.34 8.14
CA LEU A 112 -1.43 3.90 9.49
C LEU A 112 -2.58 3.15 10.16
N LEU A 113 -3.81 3.70 10.06
CA LEU A 113 -5.01 3.04 10.58
C LEU A 113 -5.21 1.68 9.91
N MET A 114 -5.10 1.60 8.59
CA MET A 114 -5.24 0.36 7.83
C MET A 114 -4.20 -0.68 8.24
N THR A 115 -2.93 -0.29 8.47
CA THR A 115 -1.90 -1.21 8.97
C THR A 115 -2.24 -1.75 10.35
N VAL A 116 -2.68 -0.90 11.28
CA VAL A 116 -3.13 -1.36 12.61
C VAL A 116 -4.30 -2.34 12.49
N MET A 117 -5.29 -2.03 11.64
CA MET A 117 -6.43 -2.91 11.42
C MET A 117 -6.02 -4.25 10.82
N GLY A 118 -5.10 -4.27 9.84
CA GLY A 118 -4.57 -5.52 9.29
C GLY A 118 -3.90 -6.39 10.36
N ILE A 119 -3.06 -5.80 11.22
CA ILE A 119 -2.46 -6.54 12.33
C ILE A 119 -3.53 -7.09 13.28
N GLN A 120 -4.54 -6.27 13.60
CA GLN A 120 -5.61 -6.66 14.51
C GLN A 120 -6.49 -7.78 13.95
N THR A 121 -6.75 -7.79 12.64
CA THR A 121 -7.48 -8.87 11.97
C THR A 121 -6.81 -10.23 12.18
N VAL A 122 -5.49 -10.32 11.99
CA VAL A 122 -4.74 -11.57 12.21
C VAL A 122 -4.83 -12.01 13.66
N LYS A 123 -4.62 -11.09 14.61
CA LYS A 123 -4.74 -11.38 16.05
C LYS A 123 -6.13 -11.88 16.43
N TRP A 124 -7.17 -11.25 15.89
CA TRP A 124 -8.55 -11.63 16.17
C TRP A 124 -8.88 -13.03 15.65
N LEU A 125 -8.47 -13.36 14.41
CA LEU A 125 -8.67 -14.69 13.85
C LEU A 125 -7.98 -15.80 14.64
N GLN A 126 -6.94 -15.45 15.39
CA GLN A 126 -6.17 -16.39 16.21
C GLN A 126 -6.70 -16.52 17.63
N GLY A 127 -7.16 -15.42 18.24
CA GLY A 127 -7.85 -15.47 19.54
C GLY A 127 -9.25 -16.08 19.46
N ALA A 128 -9.77 -16.30 18.26
CA ALA A 128 -11.00 -17.04 18.00
C ALA A 128 -10.78 -18.58 17.84
N GLN A 129 -9.54 -19.05 17.96
CA GLN A 129 -9.15 -20.47 18.02
C GLN A 129 -8.81 -20.86 19.46
#